data_AF-A0A3Q3BAN6-F1
#
_entry.id   AF-A0A3Q3BAN6-F1
#
_cell.length_a   1.000
_cell.length_b   1.000
_cell.length_c   1.000
_cell.angle_alpha   90.00
_cell.angle_beta   90.00
_cell.angle_gamma   90.00
#
_symmetry.space_group_name_H-M   'P 1'
#
loop_
_entity.id
_entity.type
_entity.pdbx_description
1 polymer ?
#
loop_
_entity_poly.entity_id
_entity_poly.type
_entity_poly.pdbx_seq_one_letter_code
_entity_poly.pdbx_strand_id
1 'polypeptide(L)'
;MYPDRSNTPLREGFLVKRGHIVHNWKARWFVLMPDKLLYYKYEGGKRDSCQRGKILLKDCLITCPFLEHENRPHHSSGQQATGS
;
A
#
# COMPACT_ATOMS: atom_id res chain seq x y z
N MET A 1 -12.05 31.16 -3.37
CA MET A 1 -10.89 30.65 -2.62
C MET A 1 -11.02 29.13 -2.59
N TYR A 2 -10.14 28.37 -3.24
CA TYR A 2 -10.22 26.91 -3.22
C TYR A 2 -9.81 26.40 -1.84
N PRO A 3 -10.50 25.39 -1.27
CA PRO A 3 -10.06 24.81 -0.01
C PRO A 3 -8.62 24.35 -0.18
N ASP A 4 -7.77 24.77 0.75
CA ASP A 4 -6.38 24.36 0.78
C ASP A 4 -6.36 22.84 0.95
N ARG A 5 -6.16 22.14 -0.18
CA ARG A 5 -6.13 20.68 -0.23
C ARG A 5 -4.93 20.12 0.53
N SER A 6 -4.02 20.97 1.04
CA SER A 6 -2.81 20.58 1.76
C SER A 6 -3.07 19.68 2.97
N ASN A 7 -4.27 19.73 3.55
CA ASN A 7 -4.60 18.99 4.77
C ASN A 7 -5.70 17.94 4.62
N THR A 8 -6.13 17.65 3.39
CA THR A 8 -7.12 16.59 3.12
C THR A 8 -6.40 15.32 2.67
N PRO A 9 -6.64 14.16 3.31
CA PRO A 9 -6.13 12.88 2.83
C PRO A 9 -6.62 12.58 1.42
N LEU A 10 -5.70 12.20 0.53
CA LEU A 10 -6.00 11.78 -0.84
C LEU A 10 -6.45 10.32 -0.88
N ARG A 11 -5.86 9.48 -0.02
CA ARG A 11 -6.19 8.05 0.11
C ARG A 11 -5.72 7.54 1.46
N GLU A 12 -6.36 6.50 1.96
CA GLU A 12 -5.90 5.76 3.12
C GLU A 12 -6.18 4.27 2.99
N GLY A 13 -5.44 3.45 3.74
CA GLY A 13 -5.61 2.00 3.72
C GLY A 13 -4.45 1.23 4.33
N PHE A 14 -4.60 -0.10 4.38
CA PHE A 14 -3.55 -0.99 4.86
C PHE A 14 -2.50 -1.25 3.77
N LEU A 15 -1.23 -1.11 4.14
CA LEU A 15 -0.09 -1.60 3.38
C LEU A 15 0.89 -2.32 4.31
N VAL A 16 1.76 -3.13 3.72
CA VAL A 16 2.87 -3.76 4.43
C VAL A 16 4.14 -2.93 4.28
N LYS A 17 4.82 -2.68 5.40
CA LYS A 17 6.08 -1.93 5.45
C LYS A 17 7.20 -2.82 5.97
N ARG A 18 8.32 -2.88 5.27
CA ARG A 18 9.56 -3.47 5.78
C ARG A 18 10.19 -2.54 6.83
N GLY A 19 10.59 -3.09 7.97
CA GLY A 19 11.38 -2.36 8.95
C GLY A 19 12.77 -2.00 8.42
N HIS A 20 13.33 -0.91 8.94
CA HIS A 20 14.66 -0.41 8.53
C HIS A 20 15.79 -1.14 9.27
N ILE A 21 15.63 -1.32 10.59
CA ILE A 21 16.62 -1.99 11.45
C ILE A 21 16.36 -3.50 11.46
N VAL A 22 15.14 -3.88 11.83
CA VAL A 22 14.69 -5.28 11.77
C VAL A 22 13.84 -5.43 10.51
N HIS A 23 14.31 -6.22 9.55
CA HIS A 23 13.71 -6.43 8.23
C HIS A 23 12.37 -7.19 8.22
N ASN A 24 11.62 -7.17 9.32
CA ASN A 24 10.30 -7.75 9.39
C ASN A 24 9.28 -6.87 8.67
N TRP A 25 8.32 -7.51 7.99
CA TRP A 25 7.18 -6.84 7.38
C TRP A 25 6.10 -6.61 8.43
N LYS A 26 5.56 -5.39 8.49
CA LYS A 26 4.48 -5.03 9.43
C LYS A 26 3.33 -4.37 8.67
N ALA A 27 2.11 -4.80 8.95
CA ALA A 27 0.92 -4.11 8.51
C ALA A 27 0.80 -2.76 9.23
N ARG A 28 0.52 -1.71 8.47
CA ARG A 28 0.30 -0.34 8.96
C ARG A 28 -0.84 0.29 8.20
N TRP A 29 -1.58 1.16 8.88
CA TRP A 29 -2.53 2.05 8.22
C TRP A 29 -1.77 3.24 7.66
N PHE A 30 -1.82 3.42 6.35
CA PHE A 30 -1.17 4.51 5.65
C PHE A 30 -2.20 5.57 5.27
N VAL A 31 -1.80 6.84 5.40
CA VAL A 31 -2.60 7.99 4.99
C VAL A 31 -1.76 8.82 4.04
N LEU A 32 -2.20 8.87 2.78
CA LEU A 32 -1.56 9.63 1.72
C LEU A 32 -2.10 11.06 1.77
N MET A 33 -1.20 12.00 2.06
CA MET A 33 -1.43 13.44 1.95
C MET A 33 -0.76 13.94 0.66
N PRO A 34 -1.06 15.17 0.20
CA PRO A 34 -0.45 15.71 -1.02
C PRO A 34 1.09 15.79 -1.00
N ASP A 35 1.68 16.04 0.17
CA ASP A 35 3.12 16.30 0.34
C ASP A 35 3.86 15.19 1.09
N LYS A 36 3.12 14.28 1.73
CA LYS A 36 3.68 13.27 2.63
C LYS A 36 2.79 12.03 2.73
N LEU A 37 3.40 10.91 3.05
CA LEU A 37 2.75 9.67 3.39
C LEU A 37 2.98 9.39 4.88
N LEU A 38 1.89 9.34 5.65
CA LEU A 38 1.91 9.06 7.08
C LEU A 38 1.58 7.58 7.32
N TYR A 39 2.13 6.98 8.37
CA TYR A 39 1.73 5.64 8.77
C TYR A 39 1.56 5.48 10.28
N TYR A 40 0.59 4.65 10.65
CA TYR A 40 0.13 4.46 12.02
C TYR A 40 0.14 2.98 12.38
N LYS A 41 0.33 2.69 13.67
CA LYS A 41 0.00 1.38 14.22
C LYS A 41 -1.53 1.24 14.16
N TYR A 42 -2.01 0.05 13.83
CA TYR A 42 -3.43 -0.25 13.84
C TYR A 42 -3.62 -1.53 14.63
N GLU A 43 -4.23 -1.43 15.82
CA GLU A 43 -4.41 -2.53 16.75
C GLU A 43 -5.78 -2.40 17.43
N GLY A 44 -6.43 -3.52 17.72
CA GLY A 44 -7.73 -3.53 18.39
C GLY A 44 -8.83 -2.77 17.64
N GLY A 45 -8.76 -2.72 16.31
CA GLY A 45 -9.75 -2.02 15.48
C GLY A 45 -9.63 -0.49 15.49
N LYS A 46 -8.56 0.07 16.05
CA LYS A 46 -8.35 1.52 16.11
C LYS A 46 -6.96 1.91 15.62
N ARG A 47 -6.89 3.08 14.99
CA ARG A 47 -5.63 3.74 14.63
C ARG A 47 -5.02 4.33 15.90
N ASP A 48 -3.74 4.04 16.14
CA ASP A 48 -2.97 4.70 17.20
C ASP A 48 -2.96 6.21 16.95
N SER A 49 -3.16 6.99 18.00
CA SER A 49 -3.14 8.46 17.97
C SER A 49 -1.79 8.99 17.52
N CYS A 50 -0.70 8.26 17.82
CA CYS A 50 0.66 8.66 17.49
C CYS A 50 1.08 8.10 16.12
N GLN A 51 1.34 8.97 15.14
CA GLN A 51 1.97 8.56 13.89
C GLN A 51 3.32 7.91 14.18
N ARG A 52 3.60 6.78 13.53
CA ARG A 52 4.89 6.07 13.69
C ARG A 52 5.95 6.54 12.72
N GLY A 53 5.56 7.29 11.71
CA GLY A 53 6.48 8.00 10.85
C GLY A 53 5.80 8.71 9.71
N LYS A 54 6.61 9.49 9.01
CA LYS A 54 6.25 10.26 7.82
C LYS A 54 7.29 10.01 6.74
N ILE A 55 6.85 9.88 5.50
CA ILE A 55 7.67 9.82 4.31
C ILE A 55 7.32 11.06 3.49
N LEU A 56 8.28 11.97 3.30
CA LEU A 56 8.04 13.14 2.45
C LEU A 56 7.99 12.68 1.00
N LEU A 57 7.00 13.15 0.26
CA LEU A 57 6.84 12.81 -1.16
C LEU A 57 7.63 13.75 -2.06
N LYS A 58 8.05 14.91 -1.53
CA LYS A 58 8.99 15.80 -2.21
C LYS A 58 10.27 15.00 -2.51
N ASP A 59 10.65 14.99 -3.78
CA ASP A 59 11.82 14.27 -4.31
C ASP A 59 11.75 12.74 -4.17
N CYS A 60 10.57 12.18 -3.88
CA CYS A 60 10.39 10.74 -3.80
C CYS A 60 10.11 10.17 -5.20
N LEU A 61 10.95 9.23 -5.64
CA LEU A 61 10.70 8.46 -6.86
C LEU A 61 9.86 7.22 -6.51
N ILE A 62 8.69 7.10 -7.14
CA ILE A 62 7.89 5.88 -7.06
C ILE A 62 8.29 4.99 -8.23
N THR A 63 8.89 3.85 -7.93
CA THR A 63 9.16 2.81 -8.93
C THR A 63 8.19 1.66 -8.72
N CYS A 64 7.51 1.24 -9.79
CA CYS A 64 6.73 0.01 -9.81
C CYS A 64 7.49 -1.03 -10.64
N PRO A 65 8.54 -1.67 -10.10
CA PRO A 65 9.34 -2.63 -10.86
C PRO A 65 8.57 -3.91 -11.24
N PHE A 66 7.32 -4.06 -10.79
CA PHE A 66 6.52 -5.29 -10.94
C PHE A 66 5.22 -5.05 -11.72
N LEU A 67 5.26 -4.27 -12.80
CA LEU A 67 4.17 -4.18 -13.77
C LEU A 67 4.21 -5.30 -14.83
N GLU A 68 4.99 -6.38 -14.62
CA GLU A 68 4.98 -7.58 -15.47
C GLU A 68 3.91 -8.61 -15.06
N HIS A 69 2.75 -8.15 -14.58
CA HIS A 69 1.58 -9.01 -14.34
C HIS A 69 0.52 -8.87 -15.45
N GLU A 70 0.98 -8.94 -16.70
CA GLU A 70 0.16 -9.32 -17.88
C GLU A 70 0.41 -10.80 -18.26
N ASN A 71 1.00 -11.62 -17.38
CA ASN A 71 1.11 -13.07 -17.57
C ASN A 71 0.35 -13.83 -16.48
N ARG A 72 -0.95 -13.55 -16.33
CA ARG A 72 -1.85 -14.55 -15.76
C ARG A 72 -2.14 -15.54 -16.90
N PRO A 73 -1.65 -16.79 -16.88
CA PRO A 73 -2.28 -17.78 -17.73
C PRO A 73 -3.74 -17.81 -17.28
N HIS A 74 -4.64 -17.40 -18.16
CA HIS A 74 -6.02 -17.85 -18.07
C HIS A 74 -5.91 -19.37 -18.00
N HIS A 75 -6.16 -19.96 -16.83
CA HIS A 75 -6.25 -21.40 -16.71
C HIS A 75 -7.58 -21.82 -17.33
N SER A 76 -7.68 -21.69 -18.65
CA SER A 76 -8.52 -22.53 -19.48
C SER A 76 -7.83 -23.90 -19.54
N SER A 77 -8.12 -24.73 -18.55
CA SER A 77 -8.02 -26.18 -18.70
C SER A 77 -9.47 -26.67 -18.59
N GLY A 78 -10.16 -27.09 -19.64
CA GLY A 78 -9.62 -27.90 -20.72
C GLY A 78 -9.21 -29.26 -20.17
N GLN A 79 -10.16 -30.00 -19.56
CA GLN A 79 -10.02 -31.44 -19.40
C GLN A 79 -10.99 -32.12 -20.36
N GLN A 80 -10.41 -32.64 -21.45
CA GLN A 80 -10.96 -33.78 -22.15
C GLN A 80 -10.87 -34.97 -21.19
N ALA A 81 -12.00 -35.60 -20.88
CA ALA A 81 -12.03 -36.96 -20.33
C ALA A 81 -12.42 -37.90 -21.47
N THR A 82 -11.44 -38.67 -21.91
CA THR A 82 -11.57 -39.81 -22.81
C THR A 82 -12.13 -41.01 -22.06
N GLY A 83 -13.21 -41.61 -22.59
CA GLY A 83 -13.50 -43.05 -22.67
C GLY A 83 -13.46 -43.92 -21.39
N SER A 84 -14.61 -44.47 -21.04
CA SER A 84 -14.90 -45.92 -21.12
C SER A 84 -16.40 -46.13 -21.27
#